data_AF-A0A7I9ZP17-F1
#
_entry.id   AF-A0A7I9ZP17-F1
#
_cell.length_a   1.000
_cell.length_b   1.000
_cell.length_c   1.000
_cell.angle_alpha   90.00
_cell.angle_beta   90.00
_cell.angle_gamma   90.00
#
_symmetry.space_group_name_H-M   'P 1'
#
loop_
_entity.id
_entity.type
_entity.pdbx_description
1 polymer ?
#
loop_
_entity_poly.entity_id
_entity_poly.type
_entity_poly.pdbx_seq_one_letter_code
_entity_poly.pdbx_strand_id
1 'polypeptide(L)'
;MPREEVELVLPGVLFGGDPRGFLDYLGLHGRPLGNNRWKVWPNNDKLFISHHLLADDTEFSNRFDHLNNMPISSPHLDDPETVARFAEMDRQLAERMSGESDIAAHFHSIQASVLKCSTHKELIEAVEQACAMLSTAAVGATNELLFAGLSAHLLIATDLLVHRVRLPAILFRFDQDTDAVNTIAGLGDEGGYFASSTKWFHGIISASHYFGPLLGCLAPGFWCIPAGRPPATILFNLGTGIAGYRHTPMEPMQLLPAEGRDEPVSKVELSPETCRVAITWWTNRLNQMFGYLCDPTTFSNKQGIYDPYEHQHWLLTFGQVFELTTAIQTLSRNYAAQRALMNTLLDSFADRIIDCDFDRLCRYDHAKDTADRVRSKMPDVVATLLMPLADRAVEALGGVRDGFFFREQRGDKNVVVRIPGSGQGHHREPPRAVAMLLKLYRNATHGFGGLRQPQNEKDVVAERLLAHHTGEMPDDLVFLPYLYLLDTLCHPDAVRRTILKRARDRD
;
A
#
# COMPACT_ATOMS: atom_id res chain seq x y z
N MET A 1 21.23 20.49 -14.79
CA MET A 1 20.54 21.31 -13.76
C MET A 1 21.54 21.60 -12.64
N PRO A 2 21.40 22.71 -11.89
CA PRO A 2 22.19 22.89 -10.66
C PRO A 2 21.92 21.74 -9.68
N ARG A 3 22.91 21.36 -8.88
CA ARG A 3 22.74 20.37 -7.81
C ARG A 3 21.87 20.96 -6.70
N GLU A 4 20.82 20.26 -6.31
CA GLU A 4 20.05 20.59 -5.10
C GLU A 4 20.82 20.10 -3.86
N GLU A 5 21.02 20.98 -2.86
CA GLU A 5 21.75 20.70 -1.61
C GLU A 5 20.93 21.24 -0.42
N VAL A 6 20.74 20.43 0.63
CA VAL A 6 20.05 20.83 1.87
C VAL A 6 21.03 20.91 3.03
N GLU A 7 20.75 21.72 4.05
CA GLU A 7 21.58 21.79 5.26
C GLU A 7 21.11 20.78 6.30
N LEU A 8 22.05 20.13 6.97
CA LEU A 8 21.76 19.12 7.98
C LEU A 8 22.78 19.25 9.12
N VAL A 9 22.31 19.14 10.36
CA VAL A 9 23.16 19.17 11.56
C VAL A 9 23.47 17.73 11.96
N LEU A 10 24.74 17.35 11.90
CA LEU A 10 25.23 16.04 12.30
C LEU A 10 26.09 16.17 13.57
N PRO A 11 25.65 15.63 14.72
CA PRO A 11 26.50 15.53 15.90
C PRO A 11 27.86 14.92 15.56
N GLY A 12 28.95 15.63 15.87
CA GLY A 12 30.32 15.22 15.54
C GLY A 12 30.79 13.90 16.17
N VAL A 13 29.97 13.31 17.05
CA VAL A 13 30.16 12.00 17.69
C VAL A 13 29.55 10.83 16.91
N LEU A 14 28.70 11.11 15.91
CA LEU A 14 28.06 10.06 15.10
C LEU A 14 29.10 9.17 14.44
N PHE A 15 28.78 7.87 14.35
CA PHE A 15 29.55 6.90 13.56
C PHE A 15 31.05 6.87 13.95
N GLY A 16 31.33 6.82 15.25
CA GLY A 16 32.71 6.77 15.77
C GLY A 16 33.50 8.07 15.65
N GLY A 17 32.83 9.20 15.43
CA GLY A 17 33.48 10.49 15.17
C GLY A 17 33.68 10.79 13.68
N ASP A 18 33.09 10.00 12.78
CA ASP A 18 33.12 10.22 11.33
C ASP A 18 31.73 10.50 10.73
N PRO A 19 31.22 11.75 10.82
CA PRO A 19 30.00 12.16 10.14
C PRO A 19 30.05 12.04 8.60
N ARG A 20 31.24 11.94 8.00
CA ARG A 20 31.36 11.73 6.55
C ARG A 20 31.14 10.26 6.20
N GLY A 21 31.77 9.33 6.93
CA GLY A 21 31.49 7.91 6.86
C GLY A 21 30.02 7.59 7.12
N PHE A 22 29.37 8.32 8.04
CA PHE A 22 27.91 8.24 8.22
C PHE A 22 27.13 8.64 6.95
N LEU A 23 27.47 9.76 6.32
CA LEU A 23 26.83 10.18 5.07
C LEU A 23 27.07 9.17 3.94
N ASP A 24 28.31 8.71 3.76
CA ASP A 24 28.66 7.73 2.74
C ASP A 24 27.94 6.37 2.99
N TYR A 25 27.78 5.94 4.26
CA TYR A 25 26.97 4.78 4.68
C TYR A 25 25.47 4.94 4.34
N LEU A 26 24.92 6.14 4.50
CA LEU A 26 23.57 6.47 4.03
C LEU A 26 23.47 6.58 2.49
N GLY A 27 24.56 6.43 1.73
CA GLY A 27 24.60 6.73 0.29
C GLY A 27 24.35 8.21 -0.02
N LEU A 28 24.65 9.11 0.93
CA LEU A 28 24.67 10.56 0.75
C LEU A 28 26.08 11.01 0.43
N HIS A 29 26.21 12.24 -0.07
CA HIS A 29 27.48 12.93 -0.14
C HIS A 29 27.39 14.22 0.68
N GLY A 30 28.52 14.69 1.23
CA GLY A 30 28.54 15.99 1.88
C GLY A 30 29.86 16.72 1.96
N ARG A 31 29.75 18.02 2.20
CA ARG A 31 30.80 18.98 2.54
C ARG A 31 30.46 19.64 3.88
N PRO A 32 31.43 19.80 4.80
CA PRO A 32 31.18 20.48 6.06
C PRO A 32 31.02 21.99 5.86
N LEU A 33 30.20 22.62 6.69
CA LEU A 33 30.08 24.07 6.82
C LEU A 33 30.69 24.59 8.15
N GLY A 34 31.14 23.70 9.03
CA GLY A 34 31.57 24.00 10.40
C GLY A 34 30.44 23.87 11.41
N ASN A 35 30.77 23.85 12.72
CA ASN A 35 29.81 23.75 13.83
C ASN A 35 28.77 22.63 13.65
N ASN A 36 29.20 21.41 13.32
CA ASN A 36 28.34 20.24 13.05
C ASN A 36 27.37 20.39 11.87
N ARG A 37 27.43 21.47 11.07
CA ARG A 37 26.57 21.69 9.89
C ARG A 37 27.21 21.14 8.62
N TRP A 38 26.38 20.54 7.77
CA TRP A 38 26.75 19.90 6.51
C TRP A 38 25.74 20.21 5.41
N LYS A 39 26.16 20.10 4.15
CA LYS A 39 25.28 19.77 3.00
C LYS A 39 25.97 18.62 2.27
N VAL A 40 25.47 17.40 2.03
CA VAL A 40 24.15 16.74 2.06
C VAL A 40 23.27 16.98 0.83
N TRP A 41 23.40 16.04 -0.10
CA TRP A 41 22.63 15.77 -1.31
C TRP A 41 22.76 14.25 -1.62
N PRO A 42 21.84 13.62 -2.37
CA PRO A 42 21.92 12.20 -2.68
C PRO A 42 23.06 11.84 -3.64
N ASN A 43 23.55 10.59 -3.56
CA ASN A 43 24.29 9.99 -4.66
C ASN A 43 23.36 9.77 -5.88
N ASN A 44 23.92 9.24 -6.98
CA ASN A 44 23.13 8.94 -8.19
C ASN A 44 22.37 7.59 -8.11
N ASP A 45 22.50 6.84 -7.00
CA ASP A 45 21.82 5.55 -6.85
C ASP A 45 20.35 5.77 -6.51
N LYS A 46 19.49 4.94 -7.13
CA LYS A 46 18.03 4.97 -7.01
C LYS A 46 17.42 3.57 -6.95
N LEU A 47 18.23 2.54 -6.70
CA LEU A 47 17.75 1.17 -6.51
C LEU A 47 17.44 0.93 -5.02
N PHE A 48 16.20 1.23 -4.63
CA PHE A 48 15.68 1.05 -3.27
C PHE A 48 15.08 -0.34 -3.04
N ILE A 49 14.53 -0.94 -4.10
CA ILE A 49 14.02 -2.31 -4.14
C ILE A 49 14.63 -2.99 -5.37
N SER A 50 15.35 -4.10 -5.17
CA SER A 50 15.79 -4.96 -6.26
C SER A 50 14.68 -5.95 -6.65
N HIS A 51 14.63 -6.32 -7.93
CA HIS A 51 13.74 -7.35 -8.46
C HIS A 51 14.56 -8.37 -9.24
N HIS A 52 14.39 -9.64 -8.88
CA HIS A 52 15.00 -10.78 -9.56
C HIS A 52 13.90 -11.76 -9.98
N LEU A 53 13.95 -12.21 -11.22
CA LEU A 53 13.21 -13.39 -11.67
C LEU A 53 13.97 -14.63 -11.23
N LEU A 54 13.31 -15.53 -10.50
CA LEU A 54 13.90 -16.79 -10.02
C LEU A 54 13.59 -17.94 -10.97
N ALA A 55 12.34 -18.04 -11.43
CA ALA A 55 11.86 -19.06 -12.33
C ALA A 55 10.60 -18.56 -13.07
N ASP A 56 10.35 -19.09 -14.27
CA ASP A 56 9.09 -18.96 -15.00
C ASP A 56 8.86 -20.21 -15.89
N ASP A 57 7.83 -20.18 -16.71
CA ASP A 57 7.43 -21.26 -17.63
C ASP A 57 8.16 -21.23 -18.99
N THR A 58 9.16 -20.37 -19.17
CA THR A 58 9.81 -20.12 -20.48
C THR A 58 11.08 -20.94 -20.74
N GLU A 59 11.33 -21.98 -19.93
CA GLU A 59 12.50 -22.89 -20.00
C GLU A 59 13.89 -22.24 -19.86
N PHE A 60 13.99 -20.94 -19.57
CA PHE A 60 15.26 -20.31 -19.21
C PHE A 60 15.82 -20.86 -17.89
N SER A 61 17.15 -20.87 -17.75
CA SER A 61 17.82 -21.42 -16.56
C SER A 61 17.40 -20.68 -15.28
N ASN A 62 16.72 -21.38 -14.37
CA ASN A 62 16.29 -20.86 -13.08
C ASN A 62 17.46 -20.21 -12.32
N ARG A 63 17.20 -19.07 -11.68
CA ARG A 63 18.17 -18.19 -11.01
C ARG A 63 17.94 -18.11 -9.50
N PHE A 64 17.79 -19.28 -8.87
CA PHE A 64 17.67 -19.42 -7.42
C PHE A 64 18.93 -18.97 -6.66
N ASP A 65 20.07 -18.79 -7.35
CA ASP A 65 21.29 -18.19 -6.78
C ASP A 65 21.07 -16.78 -6.21
N HIS A 66 20.06 -16.05 -6.68
CA HIS A 66 19.67 -14.76 -6.11
C HIS A 66 19.10 -14.85 -4.69
N LEU A 67 18.63 -16.02 -4.23
CA LEU A 67 18.14 -16.23 -2.86
C LEU A 67 19.24 -16.11 -1.79
N ASN A 68 20.53 -16.20 -2.18
CA ASN A 68 21.66 -15.91 -1.28
C ASN A 68 21.68 -14.44 -0.79
N ASN A 69 20.97 -13.54 -1.49
CA ASN A 69 20.82 -12.13 -1.08
C ASN A 69 19.66 -11.93 -0.08
N MET A 70 18.85 -12.95 0.18
CA MET A 70 17.77 -12.90 1.18
C MET A 70 18.36 -13.12 2.58
N PRO A 71 17.92 -12.41 3.62
CA PRO A 71 18.38 -12.69 4.99
C PRO A 71 17.99 -14.12 5.40
N ILE A 72 18.91 -14.80 6.05
CA ILE A 72 18.60 -16.03 6.79
C ILE A 72 17.76 -15.65 8.01
N SER A 73 16.78 -16.49 8.34
CA SER A 73 15.92 -16.30 9.51
C SER A 73 16.73 -16.26 10.81
N SER A 74 16.21 -15.56 11.81
CA SER A 74 16.89 -15.30 13.09
C SER A 74 17.33 -16.58 13.82
N PRO A 75 18.43 -16.56 14.62
CA PRO A 75 18.83 -17.66 15.50
C PRO A 75 17.77 -18.08 16.55
N HIS A 76 16.61 -17.42 16.59
CA HIS A 76 15.45 -17.86 17.37
C HIS A 76 14.59 -18.93 16.66
N LEU A 77 14.93 -19.39 15.45
CA LEU A 77 14.25 -20.56 14.86
C LEU A 77 14.47 -21.85 15.65
N ASP A 78 15.62 -21.99 16.30
CA ASP A 78 15.99 -23.15 17.12
C ASP A 78 15.41 -23.11 18.54
N ASP A 79 14.64 -22.06 18.87
CA ASP A 79 13.93 -21.94 20.14
C ASP A 79 12.83 -23.04 20.26
N PRO A 80 12.79 -23.83 21.35
CA PRO A 80 11.84 -24.93 21.49
C PRO A 80 10.36 -24.53 21.39
N GLU A 81 9.96 -23.33 21.84
CA GLU A 81 8.58 -22.87 21.70
C GLU A 81 8.25 -22.56 20.24
N THR A 82 9.17 -21.88 19.54
CA THR A 82 9.07 -21.58 18.11
C THR A 82 9.00 -22.85 17.26
N VAL A 83 9.87 -23.83 17.52
CA VAL A 83 9.84 -25.15 16.87
C VAL A 83 8.50 -25.87 17.13
N ALA A 84 8.03 -25.89 18.38
CA ALA A 84 6.76 -26.54 18.73
C ALA A 84 5.56 -25.89 18.02
N ARG A 85 5.52 -24.56 17.94
CA ARG A 85 4.50 -23.81 17.18
C ARG A 85 4.53 -24.13 15.69
N PHE A 86 5.72 -24.27 15.11
CA PHE A 86 5.87 -24.63 13.71
C PHE A 86 5.44 -26.07 13.40
N ALA A 87 5.70 -27.02 14.30
CA ALA A 87 5.26 -28.41 14.16
C ALA A 87 3.74 -28.56 14.31
N GLU A 88 3.12 -27.84 15.25
CA GLU A 88 1.67 -27.78 15.40
C GLU A 88 0.98 -27.18 14.17
N MET A 89 1.56 -26.13 13.58
CA MET A 89 1.07 -25.55 12.34
C MET A 89 1.17 -26.52 11.15
N ASP A 90 2.25 -27.30 11.04
CA ASP A 90 2.36 -28.33 9.98
C ASP A 90 1.32 -29.43 10.15
N ARG A 91 1.04 -29.85 11.38
CA ARG A 91 -0.02 -30.82 11.69
C ARG A 91 -1.39 -30.30 11.24
N GLN A 92 -1.74 -29.06 11.61
CA GLN A 92 -2.99 -28.42 11.20
C GLN A 92 -3.11 -28.26 9.68
N LEU A 93 -2.00 -27.94 9.00
CA LEU A 93 -1.97 -27.86 7.53
C LEU A 93 -2.12 -29.23 6.88
N ALA A 94 -1.45 -30.26 7.36
CA ALA A 94 -1.59 -31.64 6.86
C ALA A 94 -3.03 -32.16 7.04
N GLU A 95 -3.65 -31.90 8.19
CA GLU A 95 -5.07 -32.21 8.44
C GLU A 95 -5.97 -31.52 7.41
N ARG A 96 -5.77 -30.21 7.15
CA ARG A 96 -6.54 -29.46 6.14
C ARG A 96 -6.30 -29.91 4.69
N MET A 97 -5.07 -30.29 4.34
CA MET A 97 -4.73 -30.79 2.99
C MET A 97 -5.22 -32.23 2.76
N SER A 98 -5.45 -33.00 3.82
CA SER A 98 -6.05 -34.35 3.74
C SER A 98 -7.57 -34.34 3.56
N GLY A 99 -8.23 -33.23 3.91
CA GLY A 99 -9.59 -32.92 3.45
C GLY A 99 -9.58 -32.42 2.00
N GLU A 100 -10.65 -32.68 1.24
CA GLU A 100 -10.70 -32.36 -0.18
C GLU A 100 -10.40 -30.88 -0.50
N SER A 101 -9.39 -30.66 -1.36
CA SER A 101 -9.16 -29.43 -2.13
C SER A 101 -8.97 -28.12 -1.34
N ASP A 102 -8.33 -28.14 -0.17
CA ASP A 102 -7.94 -26.90 0.51
C ASP A 102 -6.66 -26.27 -0.09
N ILE A 103 -6.83 -25.52 -1.18
CA ILE A 103 -5.73 -24.81 -1.84
C ILE A 103 -5.08 -23.73 -0.96
N ALA A 104 -5.83 -23.14 -0.03
CA ALA A 104 -5.29 -22.14 0.90
C ALA A 104 -4.34 -22.78 1.93
N ALA A 105 -4.57 -24.04 2.31
CA ALA A 105 -3.62 -24.79 3.15
C ALA A 105 -2.30 -25.08 2.40
N HIS A 106 -2.36 -25.41 1.11
CA HIS A 106 -1.16 -25.59 0.28
C HIS A 106 -0.35 -24.28 0.16
N PHE A 107 -1.03 -23.14 -0.05
CA PHE A 107 -0.37 -21.85 -0.13
C PHE A 107 0.26 -21.42 1.20
N HIS A 108 -0.42 -21.68 2.32
CA HIS A 108 0.14 -21.43 3.65
C HIS A 108 1.31 -22.37 3.97
N SER A 109 1.31 -23.61 3.45
CA SER A 109 2.45 -24.53 3.54
C SER A 109 3.69 -24.01 2.80
N ILE A 110 3.53 -23.40 1.62
CA ILE A 110 4.63 -22.71 0.90
C ILE A 110 5.19 -21.56 1.77
N GLN A 111 4.32 -20.70 2.30
CA GLN A 111 4.72 -19.58 3.15
C GLN A 111 5.45 -20.04 4.42
N ALA A 112 4.93 -21.08 5.07
CA ALA A 112 5.53 -21.72 6.23
C ALA A 112 6.92 -22.29 5.93
N SER A 113 7.05 -23.04 4.83
CA SER A 113 8.31 -23.63 4.39
C SER A 113 9.36 -22.55 4.15
N VAL A 114 9.00 -21.52 3.37
CA VAL A 114 9.87 -20.36 3.12
C VAL A 114 10.21 -19.59 4.40
N LEU A 115 9.38 -19.58 5.45
CA LEU A 115 9.72 -18.91 6.72
C LEU A 115 10.71 -19.72 7.58
N LYS A 116 10.64 -21.06 7.52
CA LYS A 116 11.35 -22.00 8.40
C LYS A 116 12.82 -22.26 8.07
N CYS A 117 13.28 -22.04 6.83
CA CYS A 117 14.66 -22.36 6.43
C CYS A 117 15.72 -21.58 7.25
N SER A 118 16.61 -22.29 7.93
CA SER A 118 17.74 -21.76 8.70
C SER A 118 19.02 -21.61 7.85
N THR A 119 19.01 -22.07 6.59
CA THR A 119 20.12 -21.87 5.63
C THR A 119 19.63 -21.40 4.26
N HIS A 120 20.51 -20.76 3.48
CA HIS A 120 20.23 -20.42 2.08
C HIS A 120 19.96 -21.65 1.21
N LYS A 121 20.61 -22.78 1.53
CA LYS A 121 20.41 -24.05 0.82
C LYS A 121 18.98 -24.56 1.01
N GLU A 122 18.51 -24.64 2.25
CA GLU A 122 17.11 -25.01 2.56
C GLU A 122 16.11 -24.03 1.92
N LEU A 123 16.44 -22.73 1.87
CA LEU A 123 15.58 -21.73 1.23
C LEU A 123 15.46 -21.95 -0.28
N ILE A 124 16.57 -22.27 -0.95
CA ILE A 124 16.57 -22.64 -2.38
C ILE A 124 15.73 -23.91 -2.60
N GLU A 125 15.98 -24.96 -1.82
CA GLU A 125 15.24 -26.24 -1.92
C GLU A 125 13.73 -26.05 -1.66
N ALA A 126 13.34 -25.22 -0.68
CA ALA A 126 11.93 -24.93 -0.40
C ALA A 126 11.23 -24.14 -1.52
N VAL A 127 11.94 -23.20 -2.17
CA VAL A 127 11.40 -22.41 -3.29
C VAL A 127 11.31 -23.26 -4.56
N GLU A 128 12.30 -24.12 -4.82
CA GLU A 128 12.26 -25.11 -5.90
C GLU A 128 11.09 -26.08 -5.74
N GLN A 129 10.88 -26.63 -4.54
CA GLN A 129 9.76 -27.50 -4.21
C GLN A 129 8.41 -26.78 -4.37
N ALA A 130 8.30 -25.53 -3.92
CA ALA A 130 7.09 -24.73 -4.11
C ALA A 130 6.77 -24.51 -5.60
N CYS A 131 7.77 -24.20 -6.43
CA CYS A 131 7.59 -24.06 -7.88
C CYS A 131 7.16 -25.39 -8.53
N ALA A 132 7.81 -26.51 -8.17
CA ALA A 132 7.47 -27.83 -8.70
C ALA A 132 6.08 -28.32 -8.28
N MET A 133 5.64 -28.01 -7.06
CA MET A 133 4.29 -28.32 -6.58
C MET A 133 3.23 -27.50 -7.32
N LEU A 134 3.46 -26.20 -7.52
CA LEU A 134 2.53 -25.33 -8.22
C LEU A 134 2.45 -25.65 -9.74
N SER A 135 3.57 -26.01 -10.38
CA SER A 135 3.59 -26.35 -11.81
C SER A 135 2.95 -27.69 -12.14
N THR A 136 2.75 -28.56 -11.15
CA THR A 136 2.10 -29.88 -11.30
C THR A 136 0.66 -29.92 -10.78
N ALA A 137 0.15 -28.81 -10.21
CA ALA A 137 -1.23 -28.71 -9.79
C ALA A 137 -2.18 -28.78 -11.00
N ALA A 138 -3.20 -29.64 -10.93
CA ALA A 138 -4.11 -29.91 -12.07
C ALA A 138 -5.59 -29.63 -11.74
N VAL A 139 -6.38 -29.31 -12.77
CA VAL A 139 -7.82 -29.01 -12.65
C VAL A 139 -8.65 -30.30 -12.63
N GLY A 140 -8.80 -30.89 -11.45
CA GLY A 140 -9.66 -32.07 -11.25
C GLY A 140 -9.24 -33.25 -12.13
N ALA A 141 -10.17 -33.82 -12.89
CA ALA A 141 -9.93 -35.01 -13.71
C ALA A 141 -9.40 -34.73 -15.14
N THR A 142 -9.16 -33.48 -15.53
CA THR A 142 -8.78 -33.14 -16.93
C THR A 142 -7.28 -33.24 -17.20
N ASN A 143 -6.45 -33.35 -16.15
CA ASN A 143 -4.97 -33.22 -16.20
C ASN A 143 -4.46 -31.88 -16.79
N GLU A 144 -5.32 -30.89 -17.02
CA GLU A 144 -4.89 -29.54 -17.40
C GLU A 144 -4.22 -28.84 -16.22
N LEU A 145 -3.09 -28.16 -16.46
CA LEU A 145 -2.35 -27.45 -15.42
C LEU A 145 -3.16 -26.25 -14.92
N LEU A 146 -3.34 -26.17 -13.60
CA LEU A 146 -4.10 -25.12 -12.92
C LEU A 146 -3.42 -23.74 -13.03
N PHE A 147 -2.09 -23.72 -13.14
CA PHE A 147 -1.24 -22.52 -13.08
C PHE A 147 -0.27 -22.41 -14.28
N ALA A 148 -0.80 -22.40 -15.50
CA ALA A 148 -0.04 -21.95 -16.67
C ALA A 148 0.37 -20.48 -16.51
N GLY A 149 1.62 -20.12 -16.83
CA GLY A 149 2.18 -18.80 -16.53
C GLY A 149 2.69 -18.61 -15.09
N LEU A 150 2.96 -19.71 -14.37
CA LEU A 150 3.61 -19.68 -13.05
C LEU A 150 4.99 -19.02 -13.15
N SER A 151 5.26 -18.06 -12.26
CA SER A 151 6.61 -17.49 -12.11
C SER A 151 6.93 -17.13 -10.66
N ALA A 152 8.20 -17.22 -10.29
CA ALA A 152 8.70 -16.87 -8.97
C ALA A 152 9.61 -15.64 -9.06
N HIS A 153 9.35 -14.64 -8.23
CA HIS A 153 10.13 -13.39 -8.19
C HIS A 153 10.63 -13.10 -6.77
N LEU A 154 11.88 -12.69 -6.65
CA LEU A 154 12.46 -12.18 -5.42
C LEU A 154 12.50 -10.66 -5.45
N LEU A 155 12.01 -10.04 -4.38
CA LEU A 155 12.02 -8.60 -4.15
C LEU A 155 12.75 -8.32 -2.83
N ILE A 156 13.73 -7.43 -2.84
CA ILE A 156 14.53 -7.10 -1.64
C ILE A 156 14.60 -5.58 -1.51
N ALA A 157 14.15 -5.04 -0.38
CA ALA A 157 14.48 -3.66 -0.02
C ALA A 157 15.98 -3.57 0.31
N THR A 158 16.69 -2.74 -0.43
CA THR A 158 18.16 -2.65 -0.39
C THR A 158 18.67 -1.94 0.85
N ASP A 159 19.95 -2.15 1.18
CA ASP A 159 20.64 -1.41 2.25
C ASP A 159 20.46 0.11 2.10
N LEU A 160 20.50 0.64 0.87
CA LEU A 160 20.25 2.07 0.60
C LEU A 160 18.89 2.53 1.11
N LEU A 161 17.83 1.74 0.91
CA LEU A 161 16.50 2.04 1.45
C LEU A 161 16.50 1.96 2.98
N VAL A 162 16.99 0.85 3.55
CA VAL A 162 17.05 0.61 5.00
C VAL A 162 17.81 1.72 5.73
N HIS A 163 18.93 2.18 5.16
CA HIS A 163 19.75 3.24 5.71
C HIS A 163 19.05 4.60 5.59
N ARG A 164 18.52 4.96 4.41
CA ARG A 164 17.87 6.26 4.20
C ARG A 164 16.62 6.46 5.04
N VAL A 165 15.77 5.43 5.19
CA VAL A 165 14.56 5.55 6.04
C VAL A 165 14.87 5.58 7.55
N ARG A 166 16.11 5.29 7.97
CA ARG A 166 16.58 5.53 9.35
C ARG A 166 17.05 6.96 9.61
N LEU A 167 17.44 7.74 8.59
CA LEU A 167 17.95 9.11 8.77
C LEU A 167 17.08 10.00 9.68
N PRO A 168 15.75 10.17 9.45
CA PRO A 168 14.92 10.99 10.34
C PRO A 168 14.90 10.46 11.79
N ALA A 169 14.76 9.14 11.97
CA ALA A 169 14.78 8.51 13.30
C ALA A 169 16.11 8.70 14.05
N ILE A 170 17.24 8.76 13.33
CA ILE A 170 18.55 9.07 13.90
C ILE A 170 18.60 10.53 14.34
N LEU A 171 18.18 11.48 13.52
CA LEU A 171 18.23 12.91 13.90
C LEU A 171 17.29 13.23 15.07
N PHE A 172 16.07 12.69 15.10
CA PHE A 172 15.16 12.88 16.25
C PHE A 172 15.78 12.52 17.58
N ARG A 173 16.63 11.48 17.60
CA ARG A 173 17.27 11.04 18.84
C ARG A 173 18.13 12.16 19.42
N PHE A 174 18.86 12.89 18.58
CA PHE A 174 19.72 14.01 19.00
C PHE A 174 18.96 15.35 19.13
N ASP A 175 17.84 15.52 18.41
CA ASP A 175 16.96 16.69 18.56
C ASP A 175 16.11 16.65 19.84
N GLN A 176 15.77 15.46 20.34
CA GLN A 176 14.88 15.27 21.50
C GLN A 176 15.62 14.87 22.78
N ASP A 177 16.80 14.27 22.69
CA ASP A 177 17.63 13.93 23.84
C ASP A 177 18.96 14.68 23.75
N THR A 178 19.07 15.75 24.54
CA THR A 178 20.29 16.56 24.66
C THR A 178 21.48 15.79 25.22
N ASP A 179 21.23 14.64 25.86
CA ASP A 179 22.24 13.73 26.41
C ASP A 179 22.23 12.37 25.70
N ALA A 180 21.79 12.35 24.43
CA ALA A 180 21.67 11.13 23.62
C ALA A 180 22.95 10.28 23.61
N VAL A 181 24.12 10.91 23.66
CA VAL A 181 25.43 10.23 23.64
C VAL A 181 25.63 9.38 24.90
N ASN A 182 25.47 9.98 26.08
CA ASN A 182 25.64 9.28 27.36
C ASN A 182 24.52 8.26 27.56
N THR A 183 23.29 8.58 27.15
CA THR A 183 22.17 7.63 27.24
C THR A 183 22.37 6.43 26.31
N ILE A 184 22.89 6.61 25.09
CA ILE A 184 23.24 5.49 24.20
C ILE A 184 24.41 4.67 24.79
N ALA A 185 25.47 5.33 25.28
CA ALA A 185 26.61 4.65 25.88
C ALA A 185 26.24 3.86 27.15
N GLY A 186 25.24 4.32 27.91
CA GLY A 186 24.73 3.64 29.11
C GLY A 186 23.85 2.41 28.84
N LEU A 187 23.39 2.18 27.61
CA LEU A 187 22.54 1.04 27.24
C LEU A 187 23.36 -0.21 26.82
N GLY A 188 24.68 -0.11 26.68
CA GLY A 188 25.52 -1.24 26.27
C GLY A 188 25.21 -1.70 24.84
N ASP A 189 25.11 -3.03 24.64
CA ASP A 189 24.68 -3.65 23.37
C ASP A 189 23.16 -3.94 23.31
N GLU A 190 22.38 -3.54 24.33
CA GLU A 190 20.93 -3.74 24.36
C GLU A 190 20.25 -2.80 23.36
N GLY A 191 20.03 -3.32 22.14
CA GLY A 191 19.54 -2.57 21.00
C GLY A 191 18.23 -1.82 21.25
N GLY A 192 18.16 -0.59 20.72
CA GLY A 192 17.03 0.32 20.96
C GLY A 192 17.35 1.80 20.77
N TYR A 193 18.62 2.13 20.51
CA TYR A 193 19.17 3.50 20.37
C TYR A 193 18.33 4.44 19.48
N PHE A 194 17.69 3.89 18.43
CA PHE A 194 16.84 4.60 17.48
C PHE A 194 15.43 3.99 17.41
N ALA A 195 14.81 3.73 18.57
CA ALA A 195 13.52 3.03 18.68
C ALA A 195 12.29 3.81 18.17
N SER A 196 12.45 5.07 17.73
CA SER A 196 11.34 5.86 17.18
C SER A 196 10.69 5.13 16.01
N SER A 197 9.38 4.90 16.10
CA SER A 197 8.58 4.21 15.10
C SER A 197 9.03 2.78 14.73
N THR A 198 9.82 2.05 15.54
CA THR A 198 10.40 0.73 15.13
C THR A 198 9.39 -0.29 14.56
N LYS A 199 8.18 -0.40 15.11
CA LYS A 199 7.15 -1.30 14.54
C LYS A 199 6.73 -0.87 13.13
N TRP A 200 6.55 0.43 12.90
CA TRP A 200 6.28 1.00 11.58
C TRP A 200 7.48 0.89 10.64
N PHE A 201 8.70 1.01 11.17
CA PHE A 201 9.93 0.83 10.40
C PHE A 201 9.98 -0.55 9.75
N HIS A 202 9.59 -1.62 10.45
CA HIS A 202 9.50 -2.96 9.85
C HIS A 202 8.52 -3.02 8.68
N GLY A 203 7.40 -2.29 8.73
CA GLY A 203 6.53 -2.11 7.56
C GLY A 203 7.22 -1.32 6.44
N ILE A 204 7.89 -0.22 6.78
CA ILE A 204 8.59 0.67 5.83
C ILE A 204 9.77 0.00 5.11
N ILE A 205 10.41 -1.02 5.70
CA ILE A 205 11.46 -1.80 5.03
C ILE A 205 11.02 -3.17 4.52
N SER A 206 9.80 -3.62 4.81
CA SER A 206 9.34 -4.91 4.30
C SER A 206 8.85 -4.77 2.87
N ALA A 207 9.55 -5.38 1.90
CA ALA A 207 9.10 -5.39 0.52
C ALA A 207 7.64 -5.88 0.37
N SER A 208 7.18 -6.85 1.17
CA SER A 208 5.78 -7.32 1.13
C SER A 208 4.75 -6.23 1.43
N HIS A 209 5.08 -5.24 2.25
CA HIS A 209 4.18 -4.15 2.66
C HIS A 209 3.73 -3.32 1.46
N TYR A 210 4.67 -2.97 0.58
CA TYR A 210 4.39 -2.16 -0.61
C TYR A 210 3.84 -2.94 -1.79
N PHE A 211 3.78 -4.27 -1.69
CA PHE A 211 3.23 -5.14 -2.74
C PHE A 211 1.82 -5.65 -2.40
N GLY A 212 1.35 -5.50 -1.15
CA GLY A 212 -0.04 -5.79 -0.77
C GLY A 212 -1.09 -5.24 -1.75
N PRO A 213 -1.05 -3.95 -2.16
CA PRO A 213 -2.02 -3.38 -3.09
C PRO A 213 -1.94 -3.91 -4.53
N LEU A 214 -0.78 -4.44 -4.93
CA LEU A 214 -0.57 -5.14 -6.19
C LEU A 214 -1.16 -6.55 -6.12
N LEU A 215 -0.95 -7.27 -5.02
CA LEU A 215 -1.47 -8.62 -4.83
C LEU A 215 -3.01 -8.64 -4.71
N GLY A 216 -3.59 -7.62 -4.06
CA GLY A 216 -5.02 -7.41 -3.96
C GLY A 216 -5.69 -6.68 -5.14
N CYS A 217 -4.96 -6.37 -6.23
CA CYS A 217 -5.51 -5.62 -7.37
C CYS A 217 -6.65 -6.31 -8.13
N LEU A 218 -6.91 -7.60 -7.86
CA LEU A 218 -8.02 -8.37 -8.42
C LEU A 218 -9.14 -8.65 -7.40
N ALA A 219 -9.12 -8.02 -6.21
CA ALA A 219 -10.08 -8.26 -5.13
C ALA A 219 -11.54 -8.32 -5.65
N PRO A 220 -12.35 -9.31 -5.25
CA PRO A 220 -12.10 -10.35 -4.24
C PRO A 220 -11.29 -11.57 -4.76
N GLY A 221 -10.77 -11.51 -5.98
CA GLY A 221 -9.85 -12.50 -6.56
C GLY A 221 -8.41 -12.38 -6.04
N PHE A 222 -7.63 -13.43 -6.30
CA PHE A 222 -6.24 -13.61 -5.88
C PHE A 222 -5.41 -14.19 -7.03
N TRP A 223 -4.15 -13.82 -7.18
CA TRP A 223 -3.31 -14.26 -8.32
C TRP A 223 -1.84 -14.53 -7.99
N CYS A 224 -1.39 -14.26 -6.77
CA CYS A 224 0.02 -14.41 -6.41
C CYS A 224 0.22 -14.62 -4.91
N ILE A 225 1.02 -15.62 -4.53
CA ILE A 225 1.35 -15.96 -3.14
C ILE A 225 2.58 -15.17 -2.68
N PRO A 226 2.46 -14.29 -1.66
CA PRO A 226 3.62 -13.67 -1.02
C PRO A 226 4.21 -14.57 0.07
N ALA A 227 5.51 -14.84 0.03
CA ALA A 227 6.25 -15.48 1.11
C ALA A 227 7.39 -14.54 1.57
N GLY A 228 7.15 -13.85 2.69
CA GLY A 228 8.00 -12.75 3.16
C GLY A 228 9.01 -13.13 4.24
N ARG A 229 10.23 -12.59 4.14
CA ARG A 229 11.20 -12.45 5.26
C ARG A 229 11.78 -11.03 5.19
N PRO A 230 11.27 -10.05 5.98
CA PRO A 230 11.73 -8.67 5.91
C PRO A 230 13.27 -8.55 5.97
N PRO A 231 13.91 -7.74 5.10
CA PRO A 231 13.33 -6.75 4.19
C PRO A 231 12.89 -7.32 2.81
N ALA A 232 12.91 -8.64 2.62
CA ALA A 232 12.64 -9.31 1.35
C ALA A 232 11.27 -10.04 1.29
N THR A 233 10.80 -10.32 0.08
CA THR A 233 9.69 -11.23 -0.17
C THR A 233 9.86 -11.98 -1.48
N ILE A 234 9.40 -13.23 -1.51
CA ILE A 234 9.21 -14.01 -2.72
C ILE A 234 7.75 -13.89 -3.13
N LEU A 235 7.50 -13.71 -4.43
CA LEU A 235 6.17 -13.66 -5.04
C LEU A 235 6.04 -14.83 -6.01
N PHE A 236 5.17 -15.79 -5.69
CA PHE A 236 4.78 -16.87 -6.59
C PHE A 236 3.53 -16.43 -7.36
N ASN A 237 3.74 -15.85 -8.54
CA ASN A 237 2.67 -15.51 -9.48
C ASN A 237 2.04 -16.80 -10.03
N LEU A 238 0.72 -16.94 -9.95
CA LEU A 238 -0.02 -18.12 -10.37
C LEU A 238 -0.33 -18.15 -11.88
N GLY A 239 0.04 -17.10 -12.62
CA GLY A 239 -0.28 -16.90 -14.05
C GLY A 239 -1.77 -16.64 -14.35
N THR A 240 -2.66 -16.90 -13.39
CA THR A 240 -4.11 -16.75 -13.52
C THR A 240 -4.75 -16.23 -12.24
N GLY A 241 -5.90 -15.57 -12.37
CA GLY A 241 -6.74 -15.22 -11.22
C GLY A 241 -7.56 -16.41 -10.72
N ILE A 242 -7.58 -16.61 -9.40
CA ILE A 242 -8.44 -17.54 -8.66
C ILE A 242 -9.34 -16.78 -7.68
N ALA A 243 -10.32 -17.46 -7.07
CA ALA A 243 -11.14 -16.87 -6.01
C ALA A 243 -10.33 -16.72 -4.70
N GLY A 244 -10.31 -15.51 -4.13
CA GLY A 244 -9.66 -15.26 -2.83
C GLY A 244 -10.51 -15.63 -1.61
N TYR A 245 -11.82 -15.84 -1.80
CA TYR A 245 -12.76 -16.22 -0.75
C TYR A 245 -13.55 -17.47 -1.16
N ARG A 246 -13.88 -18.30 -0.17
CA ARG A 246 -14.87 -19.37 -0.33
C ARG A 246 -16.28 -18.77 -0.32
N HIS A 247 -17.26 -19.48 -0.87
CA HIS A 247 -18.67 -19.08 -0.74
C HIS A 247 -19.24 -19.35 0.65
N THR A 248 -18.68 -20.32 1.38
CA THR A 248 -19.11 -20.66 2.75
C THR A 248 -18.33 -19.91 3.84
N PRO A 249 -18.95 -19.62 4.99
CA PRO A 249 -18.24 -19.23 6.20
C PRO A 249 -17.28 -20.34 6.67
N MET A 250 -16.06 -19.96 7.06
CA MET A 250 -15.03 -20.85 7.62
C MET A 250 -14.91 -20.68 9.14
N GLU A 251 -15.01 -19.44 9.64
CA GLU A 251 -14.93 -19.14 11.07
C GLU A 251 -16.31 -18.71 11.63
N PRO A 252 -16.66 -19.06 12.89
CA PRO A 252 -17.93 -18.64 13.51
C PRO A 252 -18.19 -17.13 13.51
N MET A 253 -17.12 -16.31 13.51
CA MET A 253 -17.22 -14.84 13.40
C MET A 253 -17.83 -14.36 12.09
N GLN A 254 -17.80 -15.18 11.03
CA GLN A 254 -18.41 -14.89 9.73
C GLN A 254 -19.91 -15.25 9.68
N LEU A 255 -20.47 -15.78 10.77
CA LEU A 255 -21.91 -15.96 10.96
C LEU A 255 -22.58 -14.72 11.57
N LEU A 256 -21.79 -13.72 12.00
CA LEU A 256 -22.34 -12.43 12.42
C LEU A 256 -22.91 -11.66 11.21
N PRO A 257 -23.95 -10.84 11.39
CA PRO A 257 -24.50 -10.01 10.33
C PRO A 257 -23.50 -8.92 9.92
N ALA A 258 -22.69 -9.23 8.91
CA ALA A 258 -21.82 -8.30 8.21
C ALA A 258 -22.13 -8.40 6.72
N GLU A 259 -22.60 -7.29 6.14
CA GLU A 259 -22.78 -7.18 4.70
C GLU A 259 -21.42 -7.14 4.01
N GLY A 260 -21.31 -7.88 2.91
CA GLY A 260 -20.16 -7.92 2.03
C GLY A 260 -20.64 -8.03 0.60
N ARG A 261 -19.72 -8.28 -0.34
CA ARG A 261 -20.09 -8.39 -1.75
C ARG A 261 -20.91 -9.65 -2.02
N ASP A 262 -22.15 -9.48 -2.50
CA ASP A 262 -23.01 -10.57 -2.95
C ASP A 262 -22.82 -10.91 -4.46
N GLU A 263 -22.48 -9.92 -5.29
CA GLU A 263 -22.36 -10.12 -6.74
C GLU A 263 -21.05 -10.80 -7.16
N PRO A 264 -21.06 -11.77 -8.09
CA PRO A 264 -19.84 -12.36 -8.63
C PRO A 264 -19.05 -11.36 -9.48
N VAL A 265 -17.72 -11.37 -9.34
CA VAL A 265 -16.81 -10.57 -10.19
C VAL A 265 -16.36 -11.39 -11.39
N SER A 266 -16.45 -10.80 -12.58
CA SER A 266 -15.90 -11.39 -13.81
C SER A 266 -14.41 -11.67 -13.66
N LYS A 267 -13.98 -12.91 -13.97
CA LYS A 267 -12.55 -13.26 -13.98
C LYS A 267 -11.81 -12.41 -15.02
N VAL A 268 -10.71 -11.80 -14.59
CA VAL A 268 -9.78 -11.12 -15.50
C VAL A 268 -8.94 -12.18 -16.21
N GLU A 269 -8.88 -12.09 -17.54
CA GLU A 269 -7.98 -12.91 -18.35
C GLU A 269 -6.57 -12.33 -18.28
N LEU A 270 -5.63 -13.15 -17.80
CA LEU A 270 -4.22 -12.78 -17.66
C LEU A 270 -3.39 -13.60 -18.64
N SER A 271 -2.39 -12.97 -19.25
CA SER A 271 -1.31 -13.68 -19.93
C SER A 271 -0.15 -13.93 -18.93
N PRO A 272 0.71 -14.96 -19.14
CA PRO A 272 1.92 -15.15 -18.33
C PRO A 272 2.78 -13.89 -18.20
N GLU A 273 2.92 -13.16 -19.31
CA GLU A 273 3.69 -11.91 -19.40
C GLU A 273 3.08 -10.77 -18.56
N THR A 274 1.74 -10.72 -18.43
CA THR A 274 1.01 -9.68 -17.71
C THR A 274 1.49 -9.53 -16.27
N CYS A 275 1.57 -10.63 -15.55
CA CYS A 275 1.98 -10.64 -14.15
C CYS A 275 3.45 -10.25 -13.99
N ARG A 276 4.34 -10.80 -14.83
CA ARG A 276 5.79 -10.51 -14.81
C ARG A 276 6.06 -9.02 -15.04
N VAL A 277 5.48 -8.44 -16.09
CA VAL A 277 5.69 -7.02 -16.44
C VAL A 277 5.06 -6.10 -15.39
N ALA A 278 3.92 -6.47 -14.80
CA ALA A 278 3.30 -5.69 -13.74
C ALA A 278 4.14 -5.63 -12.46
N ILE A 279 4.77 -6.74 -12.03
CA ILE A 279 5.68 -6.77 -10.89
C ILE A 279 6.90 -5.87 -11.13
N THR A 280 7.52 -5.94 -12.32
CA THR A 280 8.64 -5.06 -12.69
C THR A 280 8.20 -3.59 -12.75
N TRP A 281 7.05 -3.29 -13.35
CA TRP A 281 6.51 -1.93 -13.43
C TRP A 281 6.26 -1.35 -12.03
N TRP A 282 5.63 -2.12 -11.13
CA TRP A 282 5.34 -1.71 -9.75
C TRP A 282 6.63 -1.44 -8.98
N THR A 283 7.61 -2.34 -9.06
CA THR A 283 8.94 -2.14 -8.46
C THR A 283 9.60 -0.86 -8.96
N ASN A 284 9.53 -0.59 -10.27
CA ASN A 284 10.10 0.62 -10.86
C ASN A 284 9.39 1.91 -10.39
N ARG A 285 8.07 1.88 -10.17
CA ARG A 285 7.33 3.03 -9.59
C ARG A 285 7.66 3.23 -8.11
N LEU A 286 7.82 2.17 -7.34
CA LEU A 286 8.30 2.25 -5.95
C LEU A 286 9.71 2.84 -5.89
N ASN A 287 10.64 2.38 -6.75
CA ASN A 287 12.00 2.94 -6.84
C ASN A 287 11.99 4.44 -7.19
N GLN A 288 11.13 4.88 -8.11
CA GLN A 288 10.95 6.31 -8.41
C GLN A 288 10.42 7.10 -7.20
N MET A 289 9.45 6.54 -6.47
CA MET A 289 8.86 7.19 -5.30
C MET A 289 9.85 7.27 -4.12
N PHE A 290 10.56 6.18 -3.80
CA PHE A 290 11.63 6.19 -2.81
C PHE A 290 12.79 7.11 -3.23
N GLY A 291 13.03 7.28 -4.53
CA GLY A 291 13.93 8.32 -5.05
C GLY A 291 13.59 9.76 -4.64
N TYR A 292 12.36 10.03 -4.16
CA TYR A 292 11.97 11.30 -3.55
C TYR A 292 11.74 11.20 -2.05
N LEU A 293 11.08 10.14 -1.58
CA LEU A 293 10.82 9.92 -0.16
C LEU A 293 12.11 9.70 0.65
N CYS A 294 13.18 9.18 0.07
CA CYS A 294 14.47 8.98 0.73
C CYS A 294 15.50 10.08 0.42
N ASP A 295 15.14 11.10 -0.37
CA ASP A 295 16.01 12.23 -0.70
C ASP A 295 15.81 13.38 0.31
N PRO A 296 16.79 13.67 1.19
CA PRO A 296 16.63 14.72 2.20
C PRO A 296 16.46 16.11 1.58
N THR A 297 16.87 16.34 0.31
CA THR A 297 16.68 17.64 -0.36
C THR A 297 15.20 17.93 -0.62
N THR A 298 14.36 16.90 -0.74
CA THR A 298 12.90 17.02 -0.86
C THR A 298 12.27 17.61 0.43
N PHE A 299 12.92 17.42 1.58
CA PHE A 299 12.44 17.85 2.91
C PHE A 299 13.18 19.08 3.44
N SER A 300 13.62 19.97 2.54
CA SER A 300 14.19 21.27 2.90
C SER A 300 13.10 22.28 3.27
N ASN A 301 13.20 22.88 4.45
CA ASN A 301 12.40 24.02 4.87
C ASN A 301 12.77 25.32 4.12
N LYS A 302 12.07 26.43 4.43
CA LYS A 302 12.29 27.76 3.83
C LYS A 302 13.73 28.25 3.94
N GLN A 303 14.40 27.93 5.05
CA GLN A 303 15.75 28.35 5.39
C GLN A 303 16.83 27.47 4.74
N GLY A 304 16.44 26.43 3.99
CA GLY A 304 17.37 25.52 3.33
C GLY A 304 17.89 24.41 4.24
N ILE A 305 17.22 24.14 5.36
CA ILE A 305 17.55 23.16 6.40
C ILE A 305 16.61 21.96 6.29
N TYR A 306 17.12 20.76 6.50
CA TYR A 306 16.38 19.51 6.45
C TYR A 306 15.44 19.36 7.66
N ASP A 307 14.15 19.10 7.40
CA ASP A 307 13.12 18.81 8.40
C ASP A 307 12.97 17.27 8.56
N PRO A 308 13.56 16.64 9.60
CA PRO A 308 13.38 15.21 9.84
C PRO A 308 11.93 14.86 10.23
N TYR A 309 11.18 15.79 10.83
CA TYR A 309 9.79 15.56 11.26
C TYR A 309 8.89 15.37 10.06
N GLU A 310 8.97 16.28 9.08
CA GLU A 310 8.19 16.15 7.86
C GLU A 310 8.63 14.92 7.03
N HIS A 311 9.93 14.60 6.96
CA HIS A 311 10.39 13.36 6.31
C HIS A 311 9.76 12.11 6.97
N GLN A 312 9.82 11.97 8.29
CA GLN A 312 9.18 10.83 8.98
C GLN A 312 7.67 10.78 8.74
N HIS A 313 6.97 11.92 8.84
CA HIS A 313 5.52 11.96 8.61
C HIS A 313 5.17 11.47 7.19
N TRP A 314 5.97 11.80 6.18
CA TRP A 314 5.76 11.32 4.81
C TRP A 314 6.05 9.83 4.65
N LEU A 315 7.11 9.29 5.26
CA LEU A 315 7.36 7.84 5.27
C LEU A 315 6.21 7.06 5.93
N LEU A 316 5.74 7.54 7.09
CA LEU A 316 4.60 6.94 7.80
C LEU A 316 3.30 7.06 7.00
N THR A 317 3.00 8.23 6.42
CA THR A 317 1.79 8.44 5.58
C THR A 317 1.81 7.52 4.37
N PHE A 318 2.95 7.40 3.68
CA PHE A 318 3.09 6.56 2.51
C PHE A 318 2.97 5.07 2.87
N GLY A 319 3.62 4.61 3.94
CA GLY A 319 3.44 3.25 4.47
C GLY A 319 1.97 2.95 4.82
N GLN A 320 1.31 3.85 5.55
CA GLN A 320 -0.08 3.69 5.96
C GLN A 320 -1.05 3.54 4.77
N VAL A 321 -0.82 4.28 3.68
CA VAL A 321 -1.67 4.19 2.48
C VAL A 321 -1.63 2.79 1.84
N PHE A 322 -0.46 2.15 1.77
CA PHE A 322 -0.35 0.79 1.24
C PHE A 322 -1.02 -0.23 2.17
N GLU A 323 -0.84 -0.06 3.49
CA GLU A 323 -1.45 -0.93 4.50
C GLU A 323 -2.98 -0.89 4.44
N LEU A 324 -3.56 0.31 4.48
CA LEU A 324 -5.02 0.50 4.45
C LEU A 324 -5.60 0.06 3.10
N THR A 325 -4.89 0.27 1.99
CA THR A 325 -5.36 -0.20 0.66
C THR A 325 -5.43 -1.73 0.62
N THR A 326 -4.40 -2.41 1.15
CA THR A 326 -4.38 -3.87 1.30
C THR A 326 -5.47 -4.36 2.26
N ALA A 327 -5.73 -3.63 3.34
CA ALA A 327 -6.80 -3.95 4.28
C ALA A 327 -8.19 -3.89 3.60
N ILE A 328 -8.48 -2.86 2.80
CA ILE A 328 -9.75 -2.78 2.05
C ILE A 328 -9.89 -3.97 1.10
N GLN A 329 -8.83 -4.33 0.37
CA GLN A 329 -8.82 -5.47 -0.56
C GLN A 329 -9.03 -6.82 0.14
N THR A 330 -8.62 -6.97 1.40
CA THR A 330 -8.78 -8.20 2.19
C THR A 330 -10.07 -8.26 3.04
N LEU A 331 -10.86 -7.18 3.09
CA LEU A 331 -12.08 -7.07 3.91
C LEU A 331 -13.40 -7.23 3.13
N SER A 332 -13.41 -8.00 2.03
CA SER A 332 -14.58 -8.16 1.12
C SER A 332 -15.89 -8.69 1.76
N ARG A 333 -15.85 -9.13 3.02
CA ARG A 333 -16.99 -9.60 3.82
C ARG A 333 -17.42 -8.61 4.94
N ASN A 334 -16.91 -7.38 4.92
CA ASN A 334 -17.26 -6.34 5.90
C ASN A 334 -17.23 -4.95 5.25
N TYR A 335 -18.31 -4.64 4.53
CA TYR A 335 -18.47 -3.40 3.79
C TYR A 335 -18.39 -2.15 4.68
N ALA A 336 -18.91 -2.23 5.91
CA ALA A 336 -18.84 -1.14 6.89
C ALA A 336 -17.38 -0.78 7.26
N ALA A 337 -16.53 -1.79 7.48
CA ALA A 337 -15.10 -1.57 7.72
C ALA A 337 -14.40 -1.05 6.45
N GLN A 338 -14.68 -1.63 5.28
CA GLN A 338 -14.13 -1.14 4.01
C GLN A 338 -14.46 0.34 3.75
N ARG A 339 -15.69 0.79 4.05
CA ARG A 339 -16.09 2.20 3.93
C ARG A 339 -15.38 3.13 4.91
N ALA A 340 -15.17 2.71 6.15
CA ALA A 340 -14.41 3.51 7.13
C ALA A 340 -12.95 3.70 6.68
N LEU A 341 -12.33 2.63 6.18
CA LEU A 341 -10.97 2.65 5.61
C LEU A 341 -10.90 3.48 4.31
N MET A 342 -11.90 3.36 3.43
CA MET A 342 -12.01 4.16 2.20
C MET A 342 -11.98 5.65 2.52
N ASN A 343 -12.81 6.10 3.47
CA ASN A 343 -12.84 7.50 3.89
C ASN A 343 -11.47 7.96 4.43
N THR A 344 -10.82 7.13 5.26
CA THR A 344 -9.50 7.42 5.85
C THR A 344 -8.41 7.54 4.78
N LEU A 345 -8.46 6.71 3.74
CA LEU A 345 -7.53 6.78 2.61
C LEU A 345 -7.79 8.01 1.72
N LEU A 346 -9.06 8.31 1.38
CA LEU A 346 -9.39 9.50 0.60
C LEU A 346 -8.96 10.78 1.33
N ASP A 347 -9.10 10.82 2.66
CA ASP A 347 -8.54 11.89 3.49
C ASP A 347 -7.02 11.95 3.39
N SER A 348 -6.32 10.80 3.50
CA SER A 348 -4.86 10.75 3.35
C SER A 348 -4.40 11.25 1.96
N PHE A 349 -5.14 10.94 0.90
CA PHE A 349 -4.86 11.44 -0.45
C PHE A 349 -5.13 12.94 -0.59
N ALA A 350 -6.26 13.44 -0.08
CA ALA A 350 -6.61 14.86 -0.12
C ALA A 350 -5.65 15.71 0.74
N ASP A 351 -5.56 15.37 2.02
CA ASP A 351 -4.91 16.18 3.06
C ASP A 351 -3.38 16.11 3.02
N ARG A 352 -2.77 15.11 2.35
CA ARG A 352 -1.30 14.98 2.23
C ARG A 352 -0.80 14.85 0.80
N ILE A 353 -1.32 13.93 -0.02
CA ILE A 353 -0.61 13.43 -1.22
C ILE A 353 -0.90 14.23 -2.51
N ILE A 354 -2.18 14.40 -2.86
CA ILE A 354 -2.62 14.84 -4.21
C ILE A 354 -2.92 16.36 -4.28
N ASP A 355 -2.87 17.08 -3.15
CA ASP A 355 -3.11 18.55 -3.07
C ASP A 355 -4.48 18.95 -3.65
N CYS A 356 -5.52 18.20 -3.26
CA CYS A 356 -6.90 18.38 -3.68
C CYS A 356 -7.87 18.16 -2.50
N ASP A 357 -9.13 18.58 -2.61
CA ASP A 357 -10.11 18.34 -1.56
C ASP A 357 -10.81 16.97 -1.72
N PHE A 358 -11.28 16.43 -0.58
CA PHE A 358 -12.06 15.18 -0.53
C PHE A 358 -13.27 15.22 -1.49
N ASP A 359 -13.96 16.36 -1.55
CA ASP A 359 -15.13 16.57 -2.41
C ASP A 359 -14.79 16.33 -3.89
N ARG A 360 -13.60 16.76 -4.35
CA ARG A 360 -13.13 16.51 -5.72
C ARG A 360 -12.77 15.05 -5.95
N LEU A 361 -12.10 14.38 -4.99
CA LEU A 361 -11.80 12.94 -5.08
C LEU A 361 -13.08 12.09 -5.20
N CYS A 362 -14.18 12.55 -4.60
CA CYS A 362 -15.50 11.90 -4.67
C CYS A 362 -16.37 12.30 -5.88
N ARG A 363 -15.83 12.96 -6.91
CA ARG A 363 -16.58 13.26 -8.14
C ARG A 363 -16.28 12.26 -9.26
N TYR A 364 -17.34 11.76 -9.89
CA TYR A 364 -17.25 10.84 -11.03
C TYR A 364 -16.41 11.36 -12.20
N ASP A 365 -16.55 12.65 -12.57
CA ASP A 365 -15.78 13.24 -13.67
C ASP A 365 -14.29 13.27 -13.36
N HIS A 366 -13.91 13.72 -12.16
CA HIS A 366 -12.52 13.72 -11.73
C HIS A 366 -11.91 12.32 -11.59
N ALA A 367 -12.67 11.34 -11.09
CA ALA A 367 -12.23 9.96 -10.97
C ALA A 367 -12.01 9.34 -12.37
N LYS A 368 -12.93 9.59 -13.33
CA LYS A 368 -12.79 9.15 -14.71
C LYS A 368 -11.56 9.76 -15.42
N ASP A 369 -11.41 11.09 -15.35
CA ASP A 369 -10.23 11.79 -15.88
C ASP A 369 -8.92 11.29 -15.25
N THR A 370 -8.99 10.75 -14.03
CA THR A 370 -7.85 10.15 -13.33
C THR A 370 -7.58 8.73 -13.79
N ALA A 371 -8.59 7.89 -13.98
CA ALA A 371 -8.42 6.55 -14.56
C ALA A 371 -7.83 6.61 -15.98
N ASP A 372 -8.33 7.50 -16.84
CA ASP A 372 -7.83 7.68 -18.20
C ASP A 372 -6.39 8.24 -18.21
N ARG A 373 -6.05 9.14 -17.28
CA ARG A 373 -4.68 9.62 -17.07
C ARG A 373 -3.75 8.50 -16.59
N VAL A 374 -4.18 7.67 -15.64
CA VAL A 374 -3.41 6.52 -15.13
C VAL A 374 -3.11 5.54 -16.25
N ARG A 375 -4.14 5.11 -17.02
CA ARG A 375 -3.96 4.25 -18.21
C ARG A 375 -2.90 4.80 -19.17
N SER A 376 -2.93 6.11 -19.46
CA SER A 376 -1.95 6.76 -20.35
C SER A 376 -0.48 6.73 -19.87
N LYS A 377 -0.22 6.31 -18.62
CA LYS A 377 1.11 6.20 -17.99
C LYS A 377 1.55 4.76 -17.74
N MET A 378 0.76 3.79 -18.19
CA MET A 378 0.95 2.36 -17.97
C MET A 378 1.00 1.65 -19.32
N PRO A 379 1.89 0.65 -19.52
CA PRO A 379 1.77 -0.23 -20.67
C PRO A 379 0.43 -0.98 -20.61
N ASP A 380 -0.23 -1.18 -21.75
CA ASP A 380 -1.56 -1.84 -21.81
C ASP A 380 -1.56 -3.19 -21.08
N VAL A 381 -0.50 -3.99 -21.26
CA VAL A 381 -0.31 -5.29 -20.61
C VAL A 381 -0.28 -5.20 -19.06
N VAL A 382 0.15 -4.08 -18.49
CA VAL A 382 0.12 -3.81 -17.05
C VAL A 382 -1.25 -3.28 -16.63
N ALA A 383 -1.88 -2.46 -17.47
CA ALA A 383 -3.23 -1.97 -17.24
C ALA A 383 -4.26 -3.12 -17.17
N THR A 384 -4.10 -4.18 -17.95
CA THR A 384 -4.92 -5.41 -17.88
C THR A 384 -5.01 -6.00 -16.46
N LEU A 385 -3.92 -5.95 -15.68
CA LEU A 385 -3.91 -6.46 -14.30
C LEU A 385 -4.35 -5.41 -13.29
N LEU A 386 -3.90 -4.17 -13.43
CA LEU A 386 -4.02 -3.14 -12.37
C LEU A 386 -5.24 -2.24 -12.51
N MET A 387 -5.79 -2.04 -13.70
CA MET A 387 -6.98 -1.18 -13.87
C MET A 387 -8.32 -1.80 -13.49
N PRO A 388 -8.60 -3.11 -13.61
CA PRO A 388 -9.96 -3.64 -13.41
C PRO A 388 -10.63 -3.24 -12.08
N LEU A 389 -9.89 -3.25 -10.96
CA LEU A 389 -10.42 -2.84 -9.66
C LEU A 389 -10.69 -1.33 -9.58
N ALA A 390 -9.83 -0.51 -10.16
CA ALA A 390 -10.00 0.94 -10.23
C ALA A 390 -11.17 1.32 -11.15
N ASP A 391 -11.32 0.62 -12.27
CA ASP A 391 -12.40 0.83 -13.24
C ASP A 391 -13.77 0.51 -12.62
N ARG A 392 -13.91 -0.64 -11.95
CA ARG A 392 -15.13 -0.98 -11.19
C ARG A 392 -15.44 0.05 -10.10
N ALA A 393 -14.43 0.63 -9.45
CA ALA A 393 -14.63 1.68 -8.45
C ALA A 393 -15.12 3.01 -9.05
N VAL A 394 -14.66 3.37 -10.25
CA VAL A 394 -15.15 4.54 -11.00
C VAL A 394 -16.59 4.32 -11.49
N GLU A 395 -16.91 3.11 -11.96
CA GLU A 395 -18.26 2.71 -12.35
C GLU A 395 -19.22 2.73 -11.15
N ALA A 396 -18.80 2.16 -10.01
CA ALA A 396 -19.52 2.22 -8.74
C ALA A 396 -19.80 3.66 -8.28
N LEU A 397 -18.82 4.56 -8.36
CA LEU A 397 -19.01 5.99 -8.08
C LEU A 397 -20.01 6.65 -9.04
N GLY A 398 -20.09 6.17 -10.29
CA GLY A 398 -21.14 6.53 -11.24
C GLY A 398 -22.52 6.03 -10.80
N GLY A 399 -22.61 4.79 -10.32
CA GLY A 399 -23.85 4.16 -9.83
C GLY A 399 -24.47 4.83 -8.61
N VAL A 400 -23.68 5.39 -7.68
CA VAL A 400 -24.20 6.18 -6.54
C VAL A 400 -25.11 7.34 -7.01
N ARG A 401 -24.95 7.84 -8.24
CA ARG A 401 -25.80 8.88 -8.81
C ARG A 401 -27.27 8.45 -8.95
N ASP A 402 -27.50 7.16 -9.12
CA ASP A 402 -28.79 6.63 -9.57
C ASP A 402 -29.70 6.29 -8.37
N GLY A 403 -29.14 6.14 -7.16
CA GLY A 403 -29.89 6.12 -5.90
C GLY A 403 -30.61 7.43 -5.53
N PHE A 404 -30.44 8.53 -6.28
CA PHE A 404 -31.18 9.79 -6.09
C PHE A 404 -32.64 9.71 -6.61
N PHE A 405 -33.47 8.83 -6.01
CA PHE A 405 -34.81 8.48 -6.50
C PHE A 405 -35.74 9.66 -6.84
N PHE A 406 -35.71 10.77 -6.08
CA PHE A 406 -36.54 11.95 -6.40
C PHE A 406 -36.17 12.62 -7.71
N ARG A 407 -34.89 12.55 -8.13
CA ARG A 407 -34.41 13.07 -9.42
C ARG A 407 -34.99 12.22 -10.55
N GLU A 408 -34.90 10.91 -10.41
CA GLU A 408 -35.41 9.93 -11.38
C GLU A 408 -36.92 10.04 -11.55
N GLN A 409 -37.69 9.95 -10.45
CA GLN A 409 -39.16 10.04 -10.46
C GLN A 409 -39.72 11.31 -11.10
N ARG A 410 -38.94 12.40 -11.15
CA ARG A 410 -39.33 13.69 -11.72
C ARG A 410 -38.76 13.95 -13.12
N GLY A 411 -37.84 13.11 -13.59
CA GLY A 411 -37.04 13.39 -14.78
C GLY A 411 -36.13 14.63 -14.65
N ASP A 412 -35.78 15.02 -13.42
CA ASP A 412 -34.97 16.22 -13.16
C ASP A 412 -33.52 16.00 -13.66
N LYS A 413 -32.95 16.99 -14.38
CA LYS A 413 -31.53 16.95 -14.77
C LYS A 413 -30.58 17.00 -13.55
N ASN A 414 -31.00 17.68 -12.49
CA ASN A 414 -30.23 17.95 -11.28
C ASN A 414 -30.91 17.33 -10.05
N VAL A 415 -30.16 17.09 -8.99
CA VAL A 415 -30.77 16.78 -7.68
C VAL A 415 -31.35 18.09 -7.11
N VAL A 416 -32.66 18.14 -6.89
CA VAL A 416 -33.37 19.35 -6.43
C VAL A 416 -33.83 19.19 -4.98
N VAL A 417 -33.03 19.73 -4.05
CA VAL A 417 -33.37 19.76 -2.62
C VAL A 417 -34.29 20.94 -2.36
N ARG A 418 -35.45 20.72 -1.73
CA ARG A 418 -36.41 21.79 -1.38
C ARG A 418 -36.43 21.99 0.14
N ILE A 419 -36.35 23.25 0.58
CA ILE A 419 -36.47 23.63 1.98
C ILE A 419 -37.90 24.14 2.21
N PRO A 420 -38.72 23.51 3.07
CA PRO A 420 -40.05 24.03 3.43
C PRO A 420 -39.94 25.48 3.92
N GLY A 421 -40.76 26.36 3.35
CA GLY A 421 -40.76 27.79 3.66
C GLY A 421 -39.80 28.67 2.85
N SER A 422 -38.76 28.12 2.17
CA SER A 422 -37.85 28.97 1.36
C SER A 422 -38.41 29.34 -0.01
N GLY A 423 -39.38 28.58 -0.53
CA GLY A 423 -39.93 28.71 -1.88
C GLY A 423 -38.97 28.34 -3.02
N GLN A 424 -37.67 28.20 -2.75
CA GLN A 424 -36.64 27.92 -3.74
C GLN A 424 -36.19 26.45 -3.72
N GLY A 425 -35.88 25.93 -4.91
CA GLY A 425 -35.20 24.64 -5.08
C GLY A 425 -33.69 24.84 -5.14
N HIS A 426 -32.96 24.13 -4.30
CA HIS A 426 -31.50 24.12 -4.30
C HIS A 426 -31.03 23.03 -5.26
N HIS A 427 -30.70 23.44 -6.50
CA HIS A 427 -30.22 22.53 -7.53
C HIS A 427 -28.76 22.14 -7.28
N ARG A 428 -28.44 20.86 -7.43
CA ARG A 428 -27.09 20.31 -7.41
C ARG A 428 -26.88 19.41 -8.62
N GLU A 429 -25.77 19.58 -9.33
CA GLU A 429 -25.39 18.66 -10.39
C GLU A 429 -25.14 17.27 -9.81
N PRO A 430 -25.53 16.17 -10.48
CA PRO A 430 -25.47 14.84 -9.88
C PRO A 430 -24.08 14.43 -9.36
N PRO A 431 -22.94 14.66 -10.06
CA PRO A 431 -21.61 14.34 -9.52
C PRO A 431 -21.26 15.11 -8.24
N ARG A 432 -21.76 16.35 -8.11
CA ARG A 432 -21.56 17.18 -6.91
C ARG A 432 -22.46 16.74 -5.76
N ALA A 433 -23.67 16.25 -6.07
CA ALA A 433 -24.55 15.64 -5.08
C ALA A 433 -23.95 14.33 -4.53
N VAL A 434 -23.38 13.47 -5.38
CA VAL A 434 -22.64 12.26 -4.95
C VAL A 434 -21.49 12.63 -4.02
N ALA A 435 -20.63 13.58 -4.39
CA ALA A 435 -19.52 14.02 -3.54
C ALA A 435 -19.97 14.56 -2.18
N MET A 436 -21.04 15.37 -2.13
CA MET A 436 -21.64 15.85 -0.88
C MET A 436 -22.21 14.69 -0.04
N LEU A 437 -22.84 13.70 -0.67
CA LEU A 437 -23.38 12.53 0.01
C LEU A 437 -22.28 11.69 0.65
N LEU A 438 -21.21 11.37 -0.08
CA LEU A 438 -20.09 10.59 0.45
C LEU A 438 -19.40 11.31 1.63
N LYS A 439 -19.28 12.63 1.57
CA LYS A 439 -18.77 13.45 2.69
C LYS A 439 -19.69 13.44 3.92
N LEU A 440 -21.00 13.37 3.74
CA LEU A 440 -21.94 13.19 4.86
C LEU A 440 -21.75 11.82 5.51
N TYR A 441 -21.60 10.74 4.72
CA TYR A 441 -21.30 9.42 5.25
C TYR A 441 -19.92 9.32 5.92
N ARG A 442 -18.90 10.03 5.43
CA ARG A 442 -17.60 10.20 6.13
C ARG A 442 -17.80 10.80 7.53
N ASN A 443 -18.54 11.90 7.60
CA ASN A 443 -18.76 12.63 8.86
C ASN A 443 -19.73 11.92 9.82
N ALA A 444 -20.48 10.92 9.33
CA ALA A 444 -21.45 10.16 10.11
C ALA A 444 -20.84 9.19 11.15
N THR A 445 -19.50 9.14 11.28
CA THR A 445 -18.82 8.51 12.42
C THR A 445 -19.23 9.09 13.77
N HIS A 446 -19.76 10.32 13.80
CA HIS A 446 -20.36 10.96 14.97
C HIS A 446 -21.89 10.92 14.99
N GLY A 447 -22.53 10.19 14.06
CA GLY A 447 -23.97 10.16 13.82
C GLY A 447 -24.41 10.99 12.61
N PHE A 448 -25.61 10.71 12.08
CA PHE A 448 -26.18 11.47 10.97
C PHE A 448 -26.91 12.73 11.44
N GLY A 449 -26.58 13.87 10.84
CA GLY A 449 -27.16 15.18 11.15
C GLY A 449 -26.72 15.73 12.51
N GLY A 450 -27.38 16.79 12.97
CA GLY A 450 -27.15 17.36 14.31
C GLY A 450 -26.37 18.66 14.31
N LEU A 451 -26.29 19.38 13.18
CA LEU A 451 -25.84 20.77 13.16
C LEU A 451 -26.83 21.64 13.96
N ARG A 452 -26.57 21.80 15.26
CA ARG A 452 -27.42 22.60 16.18
C ARG A 452 -27.70 24.01 15.66
N GLN A 453 -26.79 24.57 14.88
CA GLN A 453 -26.96 25.78 14.09
C GLN A 453 -26.21 25.59 12.76
N PRO A 454 -26.87 25.27 11.64
CA PRO A 454 -26.22 25.30 10.33
C PRO A 454 -25.79 26.73 10.03
N GLN A 455 -24.51 26.94 9.71
CA GLN A 455 -23.95 28.28 9.56
C GLN A 455 -24.26 28.89 8.19
N ASN A 456 -24.62 28.05 7.21
CA ASN A 456 -24.92 28.49 5.86
C ASN A 456 -25.92 27.55 5.15
N GLU A 457 -26.43 27.99 4.00
CA GLU A 457 -27.39 27.24 3.17
C GLU A 457 -26.85 25.87 2.69
N LYS A 458 -25.54 25.74 2.45
CA LYS A 458 -24.95 24.47 1.98
C LYS A 458 -25.07 23.39 3.05
N ASP A 459 -24.91 23.76 4.32
CA ASP A 459 -25.06 22.85 5.46
C ASP A 459 -26.48 22.27 5.51
N VAL A 460 -27.49 23.13 5.36
CA VAL A 460 -28.91 22.74 5.34
C VAL A 460 -29.24 21.86 4.13
N VAL A 461 -28.67 22.17 2.97
CA VAL A 461 -28.83 21.34 1.76
C VAL A 461 -28.12 19.99 1.92
N ALA A 462 -26.99 19.94 2.64
CA ALA A 462 -26.26 18.71 2.90
C ALA A 462 -27.03 17.78 3.85
N GLU A 463 -27.47 18.24 5.04
CA GLU A 463 -28.28 17.39 5.95
C GLU A 463 -29.53 16.80 5.25
N ARG A 464 -30.18 17.59 4.40
CA ARG A 464 -31.37 17.15 3.65
C ARG A 464 -31.07 16.20 2.49
N LEU A 465 -29.83 16.15 2.00
CA LEU A 465 -29.44 15.34 0.84
C LEU A 465 -29.58 13.84 1.10
N LEU A 466 -29.41 13.40 2.35
CA LEU A 466 -29.62 12.02 2.79
C LEU A 466 -31.06 11.55 2.48
N ALA A 467 -32.06 12.40 2.72
CA ALA A 467 -33.47 12.09 2.46
C ALA A 467 -33.84 12.09 0.96
N HIS A 468 -32.90 12.41 0.07
CA HIS A 468 -33.07 12.34 -1.38
C HIS A 468 -32.44 11.08 -2.00
N HIS A 469 -31.82 10.21 -1.19
CA HIS A 469 -31.09 9.03 -1.64
C HIS A 469 -31.69 7.74 -1.07
N THR A 470 -31.63 6.62 -1.79
CA THR A 470 -32.08 5.29 -1.32
C THR A 470 -31.22 4.76 -0.17
N GLY A 471 -29.95 5.19 -0.11
CA GLY A 471 -28.95 4.72 0.86
C GLY A 471 -28.06 3.59 0.32
N GLU A 472 -28.47 2.99 -0.80
CA GLU A 472 -27.73 1.99 -1.56
C GLU A 472 -26.39 2.54 -2.05
N MET A 473 -25.31 1.78 -1.85
CA MET A 473 -23.95 2.16 -2.25
C MET A 473 -23.31 0.94 -2.89
N PRO A 474 -22.85 1.00 -4.16
CA PRO A 474 -22.28 -0.17 -4.81
C PRO A 474 -21.00 -0.66 -4.10
N ASP A 475 -20.80 -1.97 -4.07
CA ASP A 475 -19.72 -2.61 -3.29
C ASP A 475 -18.32 -2.10 -3.69
N ASP A 476 -18.07 -1.96 -4.99
CA ASP A 476 -16.74 -1.57 -5.51
C ASP A 476 -16.35 -0.11 -5.21
N LEU A 477 -17.27 0.72 -4.71
CA LEU A 477 -17.00 2.11 -4.35
C LEU A 477 -15.83 2.23 -3.35
N VAL A 478 -15.69 1.26 -2.45
CA VAL A 478 -14.64 1.23 -1.42
C VAL A 478 -13.23 1.18 -1.98
N PHE A 479 -13.06 0.74 -3.24
CA PHE A 479 -11.78 0.68 -3.93
C PHE A 479 -11.41 1.98 -4.66
N LEU A 480 -12.23 3.03 -4.59
CA LEU A 480 -11.90 4.35 -5.15
C LEU A 480 -10.50 4.90 -4.72
N PRO A 481 -10.00 4.68 -3.49
CA PRO A 481 -8.64 5.10 -3.13
C PRO A 481 -7.53 4.33 -3.87
N TYR A 482 -7.80 3.11 -4.36
CA TYR A 482 -6.81 2.34 -5.13
C TYR A 482 -6.49 3.03 -6.48
N LEU A 483 -7.48 3.67 -7.11
CA LEU A 483 -7.23 4.52 -8.27
C LEU A 483 -6.25 5.66 -7.94
N TYR A 484 -6.42 6.31 -6.80
CA TYR A 484 -5.57 7.41 -6.36
C TYR A 484 -4.16 6.94 -5.93
N LEU A 485 -4.03 5.69 -5.47
CA LEU A 485 -2.73 5.03 -5.32
C LEU A 485 -2.03 4.83 -6.67
N LEU A 486 -2.75 4.37 -7.70
CA LEU A 486 -2.20 4.20 -9.05
C LEU A 486 -1.79 5.55 -9.67
N ASP A 487 -2.58 6.62 -9.49
CA ASP A 487 -2.22 7.97 -9.96
C ASP A 487 -0.98 8.52 -9.24
N THR A 488 -0.88 8.26 -7.93
CA THR A 488 0.30 8.58 -7.11
C THR A 488 1.55 7.86 -7.64
N LEU A 489 1.47 6.56 -7.94
CA LEU A 489 2.58 5.77 -8.50
C LEU A 489 2.92 6.15 -9.96
N CYS A 490 1.95 6.62 -10.74
CA CYS A 490 2.18 7.12 -12.10
C CYS A 490 2.83 8.52 -12.12
N HIS A 491 2.66 9.31 -11.06
CA HIS A 491 3.11 10.71 -10.98
C HIS A 491 3.94 11.01 -9.71
N PRO A 492 5.09 10.34 -9.48
CA PRO A 492 5.94 10.60 -8.32
C PRO A 492 6.44 12.05 -8.24
N ASP A 493 6.61 12.72 -9.39
CA ASP A 493 6.94 14.17 -9.47
C ASP A 493 5.85 15.08 -8.87
N ALA A 494 4.58 14.65 -8.92
CA ALA A 494 3.49 15.39 -8.28
C ALA A 494 3.62 15.32 -6.76
N VAL A 495 3.85 14.12 -6.21
CA VAL A 495 4.12 13.91 -4.78
C VAL A 495 5.33 14.72 -4.33
N ARG A 496 6.45 14.68 -5.08
CA ARG A 496 7.64 15.49 -4.78
C ARG A 496 7.31 16.98 -4.66
N ARG A 497 6.50 17.52 -5.57
CA ARG A 497 6.06 18.93 -5.53
C ARG A 497 5.18 19.22 -4.32
N THR A 498 4.29 18.30 -3.92
CA THR A 498 3.47 18.43 -2.71
C THR A 498 4.31 18.43 -1.44
N ILE A 499 5.32 17.56 -1.35
CA ILE A 499 6.29 17.55 -0.24
C ILE A 499 7.05 18.89 -0.19
N LEU A 500 7.67 19.29 -1.31
CA LEU A 500 8.46 20.53 -1.40
C LEU A 500 7.65 21.78 -1.06
N LYS A 501 6.38 21.85 -1.48
CA LYS A 501 5.44 22.93 -1.12
C LYS A 501 5.29 23.00 0.40
N ARG A 502 4.93 21.88 1.04
CA ARG A 502 4.65 21.81 2.49
C ARG A 502 5.89 22.03 3.36
N ALA A 503 7.02 21.45 3.00
CA ALA A 503 8.28 21.68 3.69
C ALA A 503 8.66 23.18 3.65
N ARG A 504 8.42 23.85 2.52
CA ARG A 504 8.64 25.29 2.33
C ARG A 504 7.49 26.18 2.81
N ASP A 505 6.40 25.65 3.35
CA ASP A 505 5.32 26.44 3.96
C ASP A 505 5.51 26.55 5.49
N ARG A 506 6.26 25.62 6.10
CA ARG A 506 6.69 25.67 7.51
C ARG A 506 7.79 26.71 7.75
N ASP A 507 7.73 27.37 8.91
CA ASP A 507 8.70 28.36 9.41
C ASP A 507 9.58 27.78 10.53
#